data_AF-A0A969WPC3-F1
#
_entry.id   AF-A0A969WPC3-F1
#
_cell.length_a   1.000
_cell.length_b   1.000
_cell.length_c   1.000
_cell.angle_alpha   90.00
_cell.angle_beta   90.00
_cell.angle_gamma   90.00
#
_symmetry.space_group_name_H-M   'P 1'
#
loop_
_entity.id
_entity.type
_entity.pdbx_description
1 polymer ?
#
loop_
_entity_poly.entity_id
_entity_poly.type
_entity_poly.pdbx_seq_one_letter_code
_entity_poly.pdbx_strand_id
1 'polypeptide(L)'
;MQKFKILLLLVAPILFSIGKLQSQNLTDSNLPIILITTDNDPSTGNPYIIPNDPKVSGSIKILRRPDGSRNYLHDQYVPEMWHYNGRIAIETRGQSSQELPKKAYAFHTMSPDDSDKTNASLLGLPSENNWILNGFAFDPSMMRDVISYQFLINWREIWELMPQELCIVSL
;
A
#
# COMPACT_ATOMS: atom_id res chain seq x y z
N MET A 1 20.62 -27.64 -45.26
CA MET A 1 20.71 -26.43 -44.40
C MET A 1 19.48 -25.52 -44.44
N GLN A 2 18.68 -25.51 -45.52
CA GLN A 2 17.51 -24.62 -45.67
C GLN A 2 16.29 -25.01 -44.81
N LYS A 3 16.08 -26.32 -44.58
CA LYS A 3 14.99 -26.85 -43.73
C LYS A 3 15.12 -26.46 -42.24
N PHE A 4 16.35 -26.33 -41.74
CA PHE A 4 16.62 -25.92 -40.35
C PHE A 4 16.37 -24.42 -40.13
N LYS A 5 16.62 -23.59 -41.16
CA LYS A 5 16.30 -22.15 -41.16
C LYS A 5 14.79 -21.89 -41.14
N ILE A 6 14.00 -22.70 -41.86
CA ILE A 6 12.53 -22.59 -41.90
C ILE A 6 11.90 -22.99 -40.56
N LEU A 7 12.43 -24.04 -39.91
CA LEU A 7 11.99 -24.44 -38.57
C LEU A 7 12.27 -23.34 -37.53
N LEU A 8 13.43 -22.68 -37.62
CA LEU A 8 13.81 -21.59 -36.72
C LEU A 8 12.96 -20.31 -36.94
N LEU A 9 12.50 -20.08 -38.17
CA LEU A 9 11.65 -18.94 -38.55
C LEU A 9 10.19 -19.11 -38.11
N LEU A 10 9.71 -20.36 -37.99
CA LEU A 10 8.35 -20.67 -37.51
C LEU A 10 8.25 -20.69 -35.97
N VAL A 11 9.35 -20.98 -35.26
CA VAL A 11 9.37 -21.01 -33.78
C VAL A 11 9.63 -19.63 -33.17
N ALA A 12 10.34 -18.73 -33.87
CA ALA A 12 10.66 -17.39 -33.40
C ALA A 12 9.44 -16.50 -33.02
N PRO A 13 8.31 -16.47 -33.76
CA PRO A 13 7.15 -15.67 -33.36
C PRO A 13 6.37 -16.28 -32.17
N ILE A 14 6.51 -17.58 -31.91
CA ILE A 14 5.89 -18.26 -30.75
C ILE A 14 6.63 -17.88 -29.46
N LEU A 15 7.94 -17.64 -29.53
CA LEU A 15 8.76 -17.17 -28.40
C LEU A 15 8.60 -15.67 -28.10
N PHE A 16 8.01 -14.88 -29.01
CA PHE A 16 7.87 -13.42 -28.84
C PHE A 16 6.53 -12.99 -28.24
N SER A 17 5.61 -13.92 -27.99
CA SER A 17 4.35 -13.63 -27.32
C SER A 17 4.51 -13.67 -25.79
N ILE A 18 5.36 -12.78 -25.25
CA ILE A 18 5.32 -12.46 -23.81
C ILE A 18 4.05 -11.64 -23.62
N GLY A 19 2.95 -12.30 -23.24
CA GLY A 19 1.73 -11.61 -22.85
C GLY A 19 2.08 -10.59 -21.76
N LYS A 20 1.66 -9.33 -21.94
CA LYS A 20 1.72 -8.34 -20.87
C LYS A 20 0.88 -8.88 -19.72
N LEU A 21 1.52 -9.37 -18.66
CA LEU A 21 0.85 -9.71 -17.42
C LEU A 21 0.25 -8.40 -16.89
N GLN A 22 -1.06 -8.24 -17.03
CA GLN A 22 -1.77 -7.14 -16.38
C GLN A 22 -1.94 -7.50 -14.91
N SER A 23 -1.73 -6.52 -14.03
CA SER A 23 -2.09 -6.67 -12.62
C SER A 23 -3.56 -7.06 -12.50
N GLN A 24 -3.89 -7.86 -11.49
CA GLN A 24 -5.30 -8.09 -11.14
C GLN A 24 -5.92 -6.75 -10.76
N ASN A 25 -7.09 -6.43 -11.32
CA ASN A 25 -7.86 -5.29 -10.88
C ASN A 25 -8.47 -5.62 -9.52
N LEU A 26 -8.17 -4.81 -8.51
CA LEU A 26 -8.77 -4.97 -7.19
C LEU A 26 -10.25 -4.61 -7.27
N THR A 27 -11.13 -5.56 -6.99
CA THR A 27 -12.58 -5.33 -6.87
C THR A 27 -13.05 -5.39 -5.42
N ASP A 28 -12.46 -6.29 -4.64
CA ASP A 28 -12.87 -6.61 -3.28
C ASP A 28 -11.78 -7.39 -2.52
N SER A 29 -11.90 -7.44 -1.19
CA SER A 29 -10.94 -8.09 -0.31
C SER A 29 -11.53 -8.41 1.06
N ASN A 30 -11.08 -9.51 1.67
CA ASN A 30 -11.36 -9.79 3.08
C ASN A 30 -10.50 -8.91 4.02
N LEU A 31 -9.41 -8.34 3.51
CA LEU A 31 -8.55 -7.41 4.24
C LEU A 31 -9.03 -5.97 4.04
N PRO A 32 -8.73 -5.03 4.96
CA PRO A 32 -8.92 -3.62 4.72
C PRO A 32 -8.30 -3.16 3.39
N ILE A 33 -9.00 -2.30 2.68
CA ILE A 33 -8.51 -1.68 1.45
C ILE A 33 -8.13 -0.23 1.79
N ILE A 34 -6.86 0.11 1.58
CA ILE A 34 -6.33 1.45 1.76
C ILE A 34 -6.22 2.11 0.39
N LEU A 35 -6.91 3.22 0.21
CA LEU A 35 -6.84 4.06 -0.96
C LEU A 35 -6.05 5.31 -0.62
N ILE A 36 -5.00 5.58 -1.37
CA ILE A 36 -4.20 6.79 -1.21
C ILE A 36 -4.23 7.55 -2.52
N THR A 37 -4.42 8.86 -2.44
CA THR A 37 -4.39 9.76 -3.59
C THR A 37 -3.58 10.97 -3.23
N THR A 38 -2.51 11.24 -3.99
CA THR A 38 -1.71 12.45 -3.82
C THR A 38 -2.41 13.65 -4.45
N ASP A 39 -2.11 14.84 -3.94
CA ASP A 39 -2.62 16.07 -4.55
C ASP A 39 -2.06 16.26 -5.96
N ASN A 40 -2.75 17.05 -6.77
CA ASN A 40 -2.29 17.38 -8.10
C ASN A 40 -1.23 18.49 -8.04
N ASP A 41 -0.15 18.31 -8.80
CA ASP A 41 0.83 19.35 -9.04
C ASP A 41 0.18 20.51 -9.81
N PRO A 42 0.17 21.75 -9.28
CA PRO A 42 -0.42 22.91 -9.95
C PRO A 42 0.16 23.18 -11.35
N SER A 43 1.40 22.73 -11.60
CA SER A 43 2.10 22.98 -12.87
C SER A 43 1.72 21.98 -13.96
N THR A 44 1.47 20.72 -13.58
CA THR A 44 1.23 19.63 -14.53
C THR A 44 -0.22 19.13 -14.54
N GLY A 45 -0.99 19.41 -13.49
CA GLY A 45 -2.35 18.93 -13.28
C GLY A 45 -2.45 17.43 -12.95
N ASN A 46 -1.32 16.74 -12.79
CA ASN A 46 -1.25 15.32 -12.47
C ASN A 46 -0.94 15.11 -10.98
N PRO A 47 -1.31 13.96 -10.38
CA PRO A 47 -0.96 13.64 -9.00
C PRO A 47 0.55 13.66 -8.76
N TYR A 48 0.99 14.18 -7.62
CA TYR A 48 2.40 14.13 -7.22
C TYR A 48 2.91 12.68 -7.18
N ILE A 49 4.08 12.46 -7.75
CA ILE A 49 4.83 11.22 -7.54
C ILE A 49 5.34 11.23 -6.10
N ILE A 50 5.16 10.12 -5.37
CA ILE A 50 5.62 9.99 -3.99
C ILE A 50 7.15 9.80 -3.98
N PRO A 51 7.94 10.78 -3.49
CA PRO A 51 9.41 10.71 -3.48
C PRO A 51 9.92 10.00 -2.22
N ASN A 52 11.25 9.97 -1.98
CA ASN A 52 11.83 9.50 -0.72
C ASN A 52 11.76 10.56 0.38
N ASP A 53 12.10 11.81 0.03
CA ASP A 53 12.02 13.00 0.88
C ASP A 53 12.04 14.22 -0.07
N PRO A 54 11.25 15.29 0.16
CA PRO A 54 10.28 15.48 1.24
C PRO A 54 8.93 14.78 1.01
N LYS A 55 8.16 14.57 2.09
CA LYS A 55 6.77 14.08 2.00
C LYS A 55 5.91 14.97 1.11
N VAL A 56 4.99 14.36 0.36
CA VAL A 56 3.97 15.05 -0.44
C VAL A 56 2.59 14.92 0.20
N SER A 57 1.79 15.98 0.10
CA SER A 57 0.41 15.99 0.60
C SER A 57 -0.51 15.10 -0.24
N GLY A 58 -1.51 14.53 0.43
CA GLY A 58 -2.53 13.71 -0.18
C GLY A 58 -3.64 13.35 0.80
N SER A 59 -4.47 12.42 0.36
CA SER A 59 -5.61 11.90 1.14
C SER A 59 -5.55 10.39 1.22
N ILE A 60 -6.10 9.85 2.30
CA ILE A 60 -6.24 8.43 2.54
C ILE A 60 -7.69 8.10 2.86
N LYS A 61 -8.17 6.98 2.31
CA LYS A 61 -9.39 6.31 2.76
C LYS A 61 -9.06 4.88 3.15
N ILE A 62 -9.51 4.46 4.32
CA ILE A 62 -9.39 3.08 4.79
C ILE A 62 -10.79 2.47 4.76
N LEU A 63 -11.02 1.56 3.83
CA LEU A 63 -12.27 0.83 3.68
C LEU A 63 -12.22 -0.42 4.55
N ARG A 64 -13.09 -0.47 5.55
CA ARG A 64 -13.30 -1.63 6.40
C ARG A 64 -14.74 -1.62 6.87
N ARG A 65 -15.53 -2.58 6.40
CA ARG A 65 -16.93 -2.69 6.78
C ARG A 65 -17.06 -3.02 8.27
N PRO A 66 -17.92 -2.32 9.01
CA PRO A 66 -18.02 -2.44 10.47
C PRO A 66 -18.61 -3.79 10.91
N ASP A 67 -19.38 -4.46 10.05
CA ASP A 67 -19.95 -5.78 10.29
C ASP A 67 -18.94 -6.93 10.06
N GLY A 68 -17.71 -6.62 9.63
CA GLY A 68 -16.69 -7.61 9.32
C GLY A 68 -16.94 -8.37 8.01
N SER A 69 -17.94 -7.98 7.23
CA SER A 69 -18.16 -8.54 5.89
C SER A 69 -17.04 -8.13 4.93
N ARG A 70 -17.01 -8.77 3.76
CA ARG A 70 -16.00 -8.51 2.73
C ARG A 70 -16.03 -7.03 2.30
N ASN A 71 -14.86 -6.43 2.16
CA ASN A 71 -14.69 -5.04 1.72
C ASN A 71 -14.72 -4.97 0.18
N TYR A 72 -15.35 -3.95 -0.38
CA TYR A 72 -15.38 -3.73 -1.83
C TYR A 72 -14.70 -2.41 -2.17
N LEU A 73 -13.97 -2.36 -3.28
CA LEU A 73 -13.34 -1.12 -3.74
C LEU A 73 -14.39 -0.03 -4.02
N HIS A 74 -15.59 -0.43 -4.45
CA HIS A 74 -16.70 0.50 -4.69
C HIS A 74 -17.20 1.20 -3.41
N ASP A 75 -16.91 0.65 -2.22
CA ASP A 75 -17.26 1.26 -0.94
C ASP A 75 -16.58 2.63 -0.75
N GLN A 76 -15.59 2.99 -1.58
CA GLN A 76 -14.96 4.33 -1.61
C GLN A 76 -15.93 5.51 -1.85
N TYR A 77 -17.16 5.22 -2.27
CA TYR A 77 -18.24 6.20 -2.50
C TYR A 77 -19.33 6.16 -1.41
N VAL A 78 -19.19 5.29 -0.40
CA VAL A 78 -20.16 5.07 0.67
C VAL A 78 -19.50 5.40 2.03
N PRO A 79 -19.65 6.61 2.56
CA PRO A 79 -18.94 7.08 3.76
C PRO A 79 -19.09 6.19 4.99
N GLU A 80 -20.24 5.52 5.15
CA GLU A 80 -20.54 4.63 6.27
C GLU A 80 -19.65 3.38 6.28
N MET A 81 -19.01 3.05 5.15
CA MET A 81 -18.10 1.91 5.01
C MET A 81 -16.62 2.29 5.24
N TRP A 82 -16.34 3.57 5.49
CA TRP A 82 -14.98 4.04 5.73
C TRP A 82 -14.66 3.95 7.21
N HIS A 83 -13.60 3.22 7.51
CA HIS A 83 -13.03 3.22 8.84
C HIS A 83 -12.26 4.51 9.13
N TYR A 84 -11.61 5.07 8.11
CA TYR A 84 -10.92 6.34 8.21
C TYR A 84 -10.94 7.08 6.87
N ASN A 85 -11.06 8.41 6.93
CA ASN A 85 -10.93 9.31 5.79
C ASN A 85 -10.27 10.60 6.28
N GLY A 86 -9.11 10.95 5.72
CA GLY A 86 -8.36 12.10 6.19
C GLY A 86 -7.20 12.52 5.30
N ARG A 87 -6.56 13.62 5.69
CA ARG A 87 -5.35 14.14 5.05
C ARG A 87 -4.11 13.42 5.54
N ILE A 88 -3.15 13.25 4.65
CA ILE A 88 -1.86 12.66 4.95
C ILE A 88 -0.72 13.38 4.23
N ALA A 89 0.48 13.28 4.80
CA ALA A 89 1.73 13.56 4.11
C ALA A 89 2.48 12.23 3.94
N ILE A 90 2.87 11.85 2.71
CA ILE A 90 3.42 10.52 2.40
C ILE A 90 4.76 10.61 1.65
N GLU A 91 5.65 9.66 1.93
CA GLU A 91 6.88 9.41 1.18
C GLU A 91 7.13 7.90 1.04
N THR A 92 8.01 7.52 0.13
CA THR A 92 8.65 6.21 0.09
C THR A 92 9.70 6.10 1.18
N ARG A 93 9.91 4.90 1.73
CA ARG A 93 10.89 4.67 2.81
C ARG A 93 11.81 3.49 2.55
N GLY A 94 12.87 3.40 3.34
CA GLY A 94 13.89 2.37 3.25
C GLY A 94 15.08 2.82 2.42
N GLN A 95 15.94 1.87 2.03
CA GLN A 95 17.15 2.15 1.26
C GLN A 95 17.23 1.21 0.06
N SER A 96 17.89 0.05 0.20
CA SER A 96 17.97 -0.95 -0.88
C SER A 96 16.59 -1.50 -1.28
N SER A 97 15.65 -1.56 -0.34
CA SER A 97 14.26 -1.95 -0.61
C SER A 97 13.53 -1.01 -1.57
N GLN A 98 13.98 0.24 -1.73
CA GLN A 98 13.37 1.19 -2.66
C GLN A 98 13.61 0.83 -4.12
N GLU A 99 14.56 -0.05 -4.43
CA GLU A 99 14.77 -0.48 -5.83
C GLU A 99 13.69 -1.48 -6.28
N LEU A 100 12.99 -2.13 -5.34
CA LEU A 100 11.94 -3.11 -5.65
C LEU A 100 10.70 -2.43 -6.27
N PRO A 101 9.94 -3.13 -7.14
CA PRO A 101 8.71 -2.57 -7.71
C PRO A 101 7.66 -2.19 -6.66
N LYS A 102 7.49 -3.02 -5.63
CA LYS A 102 6.58 -2.75 -4.51
C LYS A 102 7.29 -1.90 -3.47
N LYS A 103 6.97 -0.61 -3.44
CA LYS A 103 7.55 0.34 -2.48
C LYS A 103 6.93 0.17 -1.09
N ALA A 104 7.71 0.49 -0.07
CA ALA A 104 7.21 0.74 1.27
C ALA A 104 7.02 2.24 1.45
N TYR A 105 6.02 2.64 2.23
CA TYR A 105 5.69 4.04 2.45
C TYR A 105 5.69 4.38 3.93
N ALA A 106 6.02 5.63 4.25
CA ALA A 106 5.81 6.23 5.56
C ALA A 106 4.89 7.43 5.39
N PHE A 107 3.87 7.55 6.22
CA PHE A 107 2.94 8.67 6.16
C PHE A 107 2.64 9.24 7.54
N HIS A 108 2.35 10.55 7.56
CA HIS A 108 1.75 11.20 8.71
C HIS A 108 0.27 11.45 8.46
N THR A 109 -0.57 11.25 9.48
CA THR A 109 -1.93 11.81 9.48
C THR A 109 -1.88 13.30 9.81
N MET A 110 -2.59 14.09 9.01
CA MET A 110 -2.55 15.54 9.05
C MET A 110 -3.93 16.10 9.40
N SER A 111 -3.96 17.33 9.92
CA SER A 111 -5.19 18.10 10.05
C SER A 111 -5.83 18.34 8.68
N PRO A 112 -7.15 18.63 8.60
CA PRO A 112 -7.84 18.83 7.32
C PRO A 112 -7.29 19.96 6.45
N ASP A 113 -6.56 20.90 7.04
CA ASP A 113 -5.90 22.05 6.41
C ASP A 113 -4.39 21.83 6.17
N ASP A 114 -3.87 20.61 6.40
CA ASP A 114 -2.46 20.23 6.28
C ASP A 114 -1.48 21.04 7.17
N SER A 115 -1.98 21.76 8.19
CA SER A 115 -1.16 22.62 9.04
C SER A 115 -0.34 21.85 10.08
N ASP A 116 -0.94 20.85 10.72
CA ASP A 116 -0.35 20.10 11.82
C ASP A 116 -0.54 18.60 11.69
N LYS A 117 0.35 17.82 12.33
CA LYS A 117 0.15 16.37 12.48
C LYS A 117 -0.97 16.12 13.48
N THR A 118 -1.88 15.21 13.14
CA THR A 118 -3.00 14.83 14.01
C THR A 118 -2.94 13.35 14.31
N ASN A 119 -3.07 12.96 15.58
CA ASN A 119 -3.13 11.54 15.93
C ASN A 119 -4.48 10.95 15.50
N ALA A 120 -4.45 9.76 14.91
CA ALA A 120 -5.62 8.98 14.55
C ALA A 120 -5.45 7.55 15.05
N SER A 121 -6.52 6.87 15.45
CA SER A 121 -6.47 5.42 15.67
C SER A 121 -6.90 4.74 14.37
N LEU A 122 -5.98 3.99 13.76
CA LEU A 122 -6.22 3.30 12.50
C LEU A 122 -6.33 1.79 12.74
N LEU A 123 -7.41 1.18 12.26
CA LEU A 123 -7.66 -0.28 12.30
C LEU A 123 -7.61 -0.90 13.70
N GLY A 124 -7.93 -0.12 14.74
CA GLY A 124 -7.84 -0.57 16.14
C GLY A 124 -6.44 -0.49 16.74
N LEU A 125 -5.47 0.05 16.00
CA LEU A 125 -4.12 0.35 16.51
C LEU A 125 -4.16 1.61 17.42
N PRO A 126 -3.23 1.74 18.37
CA PRO A 126 -3.12 2.92 19.24
C PRO A 126 -3.09 4.23 18.45
N SER A 127 -3.63 5.29 19.06
CA SER A 127 -3.77 6.58 18.41
C SER A 127 -2.40 7.25 18.20
N GLU A 128 -1.95 7.30 16.96
CA GLU A 128 -0.65 7.84 16.56
C GLU A 128 -0.77 8.71 15.31
N ASN A 129 0.27 9.48 15.01
CA ASN A 129 0.32 10.25 13.77
C ASN A 129 1.30 9.72 12.74
N ASN A 130 2.18 8.77 13.09
CA ASN A 130 3.23 8.29 12.20
C ASN A 130 3.04 6.81 11.88
N TRP A 131 2.89 6.51 10.61
CA TRP A 131 2.44 5.23 10.12
C TRP A 131 3.36 4.69 9.03
N ILE A 132 3.52 3.37 8.99
CA ILE A 132 4.32 2.68 8.00
C ILE A 132 3.45 1.70 7.23
N LEU A 133 3.45 1.81 5.90
CA LEU A 133 2.95 0.78 5.00
C LEU A 133 4.14 -0.06 4.56
N ASN A 134 4.27 -1.23 5.18
CA ASN A 134 5.38 -2.12 4.90
C ASN A 134 5.17 -2.86 3.57
N GLY A 135 6.17 -2.79 2.69
CA GLY A 135 6.18 -3.53 1.44
C GLY A 135 6.51 -5.02 1.61
N PHE A 136 7.05 -5.41 2.77
CA PHE A 136 7.66 -6.73 3.05
C PHE A 136 8.79 -7.07 2.07
N ALA A 137 9.67 -6.09 1.86
CA ALA A 137 10.84 -6.25 1.01
C ALA A 137 11.68 -7.44 1.48
N PHE A 138 12.01 -8.35 0.56
CA PHE A 138 12.82 -9.55 0.82
C PHE A 138 12.24 -10.56 1.82
N ASP A 139 10.95 -10.47 2.16
CA ASP A 139 10.23 -11.51 2.91
C ASP A 139 9.18 -12.21 2.04
N PRO A 140 9.49 -13.38 1.45
CA PRO A 140 8.53 -14.13 0.66
C PRO A 140 7.29 -14.58 1.44
N SER A 141 7.37 -14.69 2.77
CA SER A 141 6.25 -15.13 3.60
C SER A 141 5.29 -14.00 3.95
N MET A 142 5.74 -12.74 3.87
CA MET A 142 5.01 -11.54 4.30
C MET A 142 4.49 -11.60 5.75
N MET A 143 5.07 -12.47 6.58
CA MET A 143 4.56 -12.77 7.93
C MET A 143 5.66 -12.71 8.99
N ARG A 144 6.95 -12.64 8.62
CA ARG A 144 8.03 -12.71 9.61
C ARG A 144 8.00 -11.53 10.57
N ASP A 145 7.78 -10.33 10.06
CA ASP A 145 7.66 -9.13 10.90
C ASP A 145 6.47 -9.27 11.85
N VAL A 146 5.29 -9.61 11.32
CA VAL A 146 4.05 -9.77 12.09
C VAL A 146 4.21 -10.79 13.21
N ILE A 147 4.74 -11.98 12.91
CA ILE A 147 4.96 -13.04 13.90
C ILE A 147 5.98 -12.60 14.95
N SER A 148 7.06 -11.93 14.54
CA SER A 148 8.10 -11.46 15.46
C SER A 148 7.53 -10.46 16.47
N TYR A 149 6.71 -9.51 16.01
CA TYR A 149 6.02 -8.56 16.90
C TYR A 149 5.02 -9.26 17.79
N GLN A 150 4.20 -10.18 17.25
CA GLN A 150 3.23 -10.93 18.04
C GLN A 150 3.89 -11.77 19.14
N PHE A 151 5.02 -12.41 18.82
CA PHE A 151 5.78 -13.21 19.78
C PHE A 151 6.37 -12.34 20.90
N LEU A 152 6.89 -11.15 20.55
CA LEU A 152 7.42 -10.19 21.54
C LEU A 152 6.32 -9.65 22.47
N ILE A 153 5.14 -9.35 21.92
CA ILE A 153 3.96 -8.90 22.69
C ILE A 153 3.58 -9.94 23.75
N ASN A 154 3.60 -11.23 23.40
CA ASN A 154 3.24 -12.29 24.34
C ASN A 154 4.27 -12.51 25.47
N TRP A 155 5.52 -12.08 25.30
CA TRP A 155 6.62 -12.38 26.24
C TRP A 155 6.90 -11.28 27.27
N ARG A 156 6.49 -10.03 27.02
CA ARG A 156 6.74 -8.90 27.93
C ARG A 156 5.42 -8.18 28.21
N GLU A 157 5.05 -8.01 29.49
CA GLU A 157 4.02 -7.05 29.96
C GLU A 157 4.47 -5.59 29.74
N ILE A 158 5.02 -5.30 28.57
CA ILE A 158 5.43 -3.97 28.17
C ILE A 158 4.37 -3.46 27.23
N TRP A 159 3.61 -2.53 27.79
CA TRP A 159 2.65 -1.69 27.11
C TRP A 159 3.32 -1.01 25.92
N GLU A 160 2.64 -1.03 24.76
CA GLU A 160 2.99 -0.30 23.52
C GLU A 160 4.10 -0.88 22.64
N LEU A 161 4.03 -2.18 22.30
CA LEU A 161 4.82 -2.71 21.17
C LEU A 161 4.01 -2.57 19.86
N MET A 162 4.61 -1.88 18.89
CA MET A 162 4.14 -1.59 17.52
C MET A 162 3.19 -2.65 16.93
N PRO A 163 1.87 -2.51 17.11
CA PRO A 163 0.92 -3.49 16.59
C PRO A 163 0.81 -3.35 15.05
N GLN A 164 0.54 -4.46 14.36
CA GLN A 164 0.52 -4.51 12.90
C GLN A 164 -0.80 -5.08 12.38
N GLU A 165 -1.29 -4.51 11.28
CA GLU A 165 -2.49 -4.97 10.59
C GLU A 165 -2.19 -5.18 9.09
N LEU A 166 -2.70 -6.28 8.54
CA LEU A 166 -2.53 -6.60 7.12
C LEU A 166 -3.60 -5.89 6.28
N CYS A 167 -3.19 -5.28 5.17
CA CYS A 167 -4.08 -4.53 4.29
C CYS A 167 -3.69 -4.69 2.82
N ILE A 168 -4.60 -4.30 1.93
CA ILE A 168 -4.32 -4.08 0.50
C ILE A 168 -4.25 -2.57 0.27
N VAL A 169 -3.20 -2.10 -0.41
CA VAL A 169 -3.01 -0.68 -0.74
C VAL A 169 -3.23 -0.50 -2.24
N SER A 170 -4.01 0.52 -2.59
CA SER A 170 -4.20 1.02 -3.95
C SER A 170 -3.86 2.51 -3.97
N LEU A 171 -3.00 2.89 -4.92
CA LEU A 171 -2.50 4.24 -5.17
C LEU A 171 -3.07 4.76 -6.50
#